data_AF-A0AA51UJH1-F1
#
_entry.id   AF-A0AA51UJH1-F1
#
_cell.length_a   1.000
_cell.length_b   1.000
_cell.length_c   1.000
_cell.angle_alpha   90.00
_cell.angle_beta   90.00
_cell.angle_gamma   90.00
#
_symmetry.space_group_name_H-M   'P 1'
#
loop_
_entity.id
_entity.type
_entity.pdbx_description
1 polymer ?
#
loop_
_entity_poly.entity_id
_entity_poly.type
_entity_poly.pdbx_seq_one_letter_code
_entity_poly.pdbx_strand_id
1 'polypeptide(L)' 'MNQTDINQTVTTLVADRKDVLESLAATGSPTEKALAETFLEISAGV' A
#
# COMPACT_ATOMS: atom_id res chain seq x y z
N MET A 1 12.43 2.10 -21.46
CA MET A 1 11.11 1.91 -20.83
C MET A 1 10.15 2.88 -21.49
N ASN A 2 9.05 2.37 -22.06
CA ASN A 2 8.01 3.21 -22.66
C ASN A 2 6.99 3.65 -21.58
N GLN A 3 6.08 4.57 -21.92
CA GLN A 3 5.06 5.08 -20.99
C GLN A 3 4.17 3.96 -20.40
N THR A 4 3.86 2.92 -21.19
CA THR A 4 3.04 1.79 -20.78
C THR A 4 3.77 0.93 -19.74
N ASP A 5 5.05 0.64 -19.95
CA ASP A 5 5.89 -0.12 -19.00
C ASP A 5 5.98 0.60 -17.65
N ILE A 6 6.14 1.93 -17.68
CA ILE A 6 6.17 2.78 -16.48
C ILE A 6 4.84 2.69 -15.74
N ASN A 7 3.73 2.87 -16.45
CA ASN A 7 2.40 2.83 -15.83
C ASN A 7 2.11 1.47 -15.19
N GLN A 8 2.44 0.37 -15.87
CA GLN A 8 2.30 -0.98 -15.31
C GLN A 8 3.17 -1.17 -14.06
N THR A 9 4.44 -0.71 -14.10
CA THR A 9 5.35 -0.79 -12.96
C THR A 9 4.80 -0.03 -11.75
N VAL A 10 4.28 1.18 -11.97
CA VAL A 10 3.68 2.01 -10.91
C VAL A 10 2.41 1.35 -10.36
N THR A 11 1.54 0.80 -11.21
CA THR A 11 0.34 0.09 -10.78
C THR A 11 0.69 -1.10 -9.89
N THR A 12 1.66 -1.93 -10.29
CA THR A 12 2.10 -3.08 -9.48
C THR A 12 2.67 -2.62 -8.14
N LEU A 13 3.55 -1.62 -8.12
CA LEU A 13 4.14 -1.12 -6.88
C LEU A 13 3.09 -0.58 -5.90
N VAL A 14 2.06 0.10 -6.41
CA VAL A 14 0.95 0.61 -5.59
C VAL A 14 0.12 -0.54 -5.02
N ALA A 15 -0.15 -1.58 -5.81
CA ALA A 15 -0.86 -2.78 -5.36
C ALA A 15 -0.06 -3.52 -4.27
N ASP A 16 1.22 -3.80 -4.52
CA ASP A 16 2.08 -4.52 -3.57
C ASP A 16 2.19 -3.77 -2.23
N ARG A 17 2.32 -2.44 -2.28
CA ARG A 17 2.32 -1.61 -1.06
C ARG A 17 1.01 -1.78 -0.27
N LYS A 18 -0.13 -1.76 -0.97
CA LYS A 18 -1.44 -1.90 -0.33
C LYS A 18 -1.57 -3.26 0.35
N ASP A 19 -1.19 -4.34 -0.32
CA ASP A 19 -1.25 -5.70 0.24
C ASP A 19 -0.40 -5.84 1.51
N VAL A 20 0.80 -5.24 1.52
CA VAL A 20 1.67 -5.23 2.71
C VAL A 20 1.01 -4.46 3.87
N LEU A 21 0.42 -3.31 3.59
CA LEU A 21 -0.26 -2.51 4.62
C LEU A 21 -1.49 -3.24 5.16
N GLU A 22 -2.30 -3.88 4.31
CA GLU A 22 -3.45 -4.67 4.74
C GLU A 22 -3.01 -5.87 5.61
N SER A 23 -1.91 -6.54 5.24
CA SER A 23 -1.33 -7.63 6.03
C SER A 23 -0.85 -7.17 7.41
N LEU A 24 -0.17 -6.01 7.48
CA LEU A 24 0.28 -5.41 8.74
C LEU A 24 -0.90 -4.97 9.63
N ALA A 25 -1.95 -4.40 9.04
CA ALA A 25 -3.18 -4.05 9.77
C ALA A 25 -3.89 -5.29 10.35
N ALA A 26 -3.84 -6.43 9.65
CA ALA A 26 -4.45 -7.67 10.12
C ALA A 26 -3.59 -8.39 11.20
N THR A 27 -2.28 -8.49 10.98
CA THR A 27 -1.41 -9.44 11.70
C THR A 27 -0.28 -8.81 12.51
N GLY A 28 -0.02 -7.52 12.32
CA GLY A 28 1.07 -6.81 13.00
C GLY A 28 0.86 -6.63 14.50
N SER A 29 1.89 -6.17 15.18
CA SER A 29 1.81 -5.64 16.54
C SER A 29 0.87 -4.43 16.60
N PRO A 30 0.38 -4.02 17.79
CA PRO A 30 -0.52 -2.88 17.92
C PRO A 30 0.00 -1.59 17.25
N THR A 31 1.30 -1.33 17.33
CA THR A 31 1.94 -0.17 16.68
C THR A 31 1.96 -0.30 15.16
N GLU A 32 2.28 -1.49 14.63
CA GLU A 32 2.29 -1.74 13.19
C GLU A 32 0.88 -1.66 12.60
N LYS A 33 -0.12 -2.12 13.33
CA LYS A 33 -1.53 -1.99 12.96
C LYS A 33 -1.96 -0.53 12.85
N ALA A 34 -1.72 0.26 13.89
CA ALA A 34 -2.07 1.68 13.91
C ALA A 34 -1.38 2.47 12.78
N LEU A 35 -0.11 2.17 12.50
CA LEU A 35 0.62 2.77 11.39
C LEU A 35 0.04 2.33 10.04
N ALA A 36 -0.23 1.04 9.86
CA ALA A 36 -0.77 0.51 8.61
C ALA A 36 -2.16 1.08 8.30
N GLU A 37 -3.05 1.15 9.29
CA GLU A 37 -4.37 1.78 9.19
C GLU A 37 -4.25 3.26 8.77
N THR A 38 -3.36 4.01 9.41
CA THR A 38 -3.10 5.43 9.05
C THR A 38 -2.66 5.58 7.59
N PHE A 39 -1.74 4.73 7.11
CA PHE A 39 -1.29 4.78 5.71
C PHE A 39 -2.38 4.35 4.72
N LEU A 40 -3.24 3.41 5.08
CA LEU A 40 -4.38 3.00 4.26
C LEU A 40 -5.43 4.11 4.14
N GLU A 41 -5.73 4.83 5.24
CA GLU A 41 -6.66 5.96 5.23
C GLU A 41 -6.16 7.12 4.35
N ILE A 42 -4.87 7.48 4.47
CA ILE A 42 -4.23 8.49 3.59
C ILE A 42 -4.36 8.07 2.12
N SER A 43 -4.27 6.77 1.83
CA SER A 43 -4.36 6.24 0.47
C SER A 43 -5.78 6.24 -0.11
N ALA A 44 -6.82 6.29 0.73
CA ALA A 44 -8.22 6.26 0.32
C ALA A 44 -8.86 7.66 0.13
N GLY A 45 -8.22 8.70 0.69
CA GLY A 45 -8.70 10.09 0.67
C GLY A 45 -8.11 10.98 -0.43
N VAL A 46 -7.37 10.43 -1.39
CA VAL A 46 -6.78 11.14 -2.55
C VAL A 46 -7.46 10.70 -3.84
#